data_AF-A0AAW6UW44-F1
#
_entry.id   AF-A0AAW6UW44-F1
#
_cell.length_a   1.000
_cell.length_b   1.000
_cell.length_c   1.000
_cell.angle_alpha   90.00
_cell.angle_beta   90.00
_cell.angle_gamma   90.00
#
_symmetry.space_group_name_H-M   'P 1'
#
loop_
_entity.id
_entity.type
_entity.pdbx_description
1 polymer ?
#
loop_
_entity_poly.entity_id
_entity_poly.type
_entity_poly.pdbx_seq_one_letter_code
_entity_poly.pdbx_strand_id
1 'polypeptide(L)'
;MKFHLLAIYIALTCSFTHAAQCLSASESKVLNNIYQNSNEFYSHVKLDCQSTDEIVQKNCASPEHKKILEIYLRTAISDYENTHAETLTGKPYKREYTSAFKEVTNSFDSCDDLKKSLKYFLSTSLWAD
;
A
#
# COMPACT_ATOMS: atom_id res chain seq x y z
N MET A 1 22.87 -2.62 -32.93
CA MET A 1 22.03 -3.18 -31.84
C MET A 1 21.64 -2.06 -30.88
N LYS A 2 20.47 -1.43 -31.04
CA LYS A 2 20.01 -0.30 -30.19
C LYS A 2 18.47 -0.26 -30.01
N PHE A 3 17.79 -1.40 -30.16
CA PHE A 3 16.32 -1.46 -30.07
C PHE A 3 15.79 -2.28 -28.88
N HIS A 4 16.65 -2.90 -28.07
CA HIS A 4 16.21 -3.77 -26.96
C HIS A 4 16.09 -3.05 -25.61
N LEU A 5 16.66 -1.85 -25.44
CA LEU A 5 16.59 -1.12 -24.17
C LEU A 5 15.30 -0.30 -23.99
N LEU A 6 14.65 0.13 -25.09
CA LEU A 6 13.40 0.90 -25.00
C LEU A 6 12.19 0.04 -24.63
N ALA A 7 12.17 -1.23 -25.02
CA ALA A 7 11.02 -2.11 -24.78
C ALA A 7 10.86 -2.51 -23.31
N ILE A 8 11.96 -2.55 -22.55
CA ILE A 8 11.94 -2.92 -21.12
C ILE A 8 11.40 -1.76 -20.27
N TYR A 9 11.65 -0.51 -20.65
CA TYR A 9 11.10 0.65 -19.95
C TYR A 9 9.58 0.79 -20.14
N ILE A 10 9.06 0.46 -21.32
CA ILE A 10 7.61 0.52 -21.60
C ILE A 10 6.85 -0.59 -20.83
N ALA A 11 7.45 -1.77 -20.68
CA ALA A 11 6.84 -2.88 -19.94
C ALA A 11 6.69 -2.60 -18.43
N LEU A 12 7.67 -1.89 -17.83
CA LEU A 12 7.65 -1.52 -16.41
C LEU A 12 6.71 -0.34 -16.09
N THR A 13 6.44 0.55 -17.04
CA THR A 13 5.48 1.65 -16.85
C THR A 13 4.02 1.21 -17.05
N CYS A 14 3.80 0.08 -17.72
CA CYS A 14 2.46 -0.44 -17.99
C CYS A 14 1.84 -1.24 -16.82
N SER A 15 2.62 -1.72 -15.85
CA SER A 15 2.07 -2.51 -14.73
C SER A 15 1.31 -1.65 -13.71
N PHE A 16 1.70 -0.39 -13.50
CA PHE A 16 1.08 0.48 -12.49
C PHE A 16 -0.18 1.19 -12.98
N THR A 17 -0.21 1.59 -14.25
CA THR A 17 -1.33 2.33 -14.86
C THR A 17 -2.59 1.47 -15.06
N HIS A 18 -2.49 0.15 -14.89
CA HIS A 18 -3.61 -0.79 -15.06
C HIS A 18 -4.01 -1.51 -13.77
N ALA A 19 -3.55 -1.06 -12.59
CA ALA A 19 -3.85 -1.72 -11.31
C ALA A 19 -5.35 -1.86 -11.03
N ALA A 20 -6.15 -0.84 -11.38
CA ALA A 20 -7.61 -0.89 -11.30
C ALA A 20 -8.22 -2.01 -12.16
N GLN A 21 -7.58 -2.38 -13.28
CA GLN A 21 -8.03 -3.47 -14.16
C GLN A 21 -7.61 -4.85 -13.65
N CYS A 22 -6.67 -4.91 -12.70
CA CYS A 22 -6.28 -6.17 -12.06
C CYS A 22 -7.41 -6.68 -11.15
N LEU A 23 -8.14 -5.78 -10.47
CA LEU A 23 -9.19 -6.14 -9.52
C LEU A 23 -10.56 -6.22 -10.22
N SER A 24 -11.32 -7.25 -9.90
CA SER A 24 -12.75 -7.28 -10.22
C SER A 24 -13.52 -6.19 -9.48
N ALA A 25 -14.75 -5.88 -9.92
CA ALA A 25 -15.58 -4.88 -9.26
C ALA A 25 -15.85 -5.20 -7.78
N SER A 26 -16.02 -6.49 -7.44
CA SER A 26 -16.18 -6.94 -6.06
C SER A 26 -14.89 -6.75 -5.25
N GLU A 27 -13.74 -7.14 -5.78
CA GLU A 27 -12.43 -6.95 -5.13
C GLU A 27 -12.14 -5.46 -4.89
N SER A 28 -12.41 -4.60 -5.88
CA SER A 28 -12.27 -3.14 -5.74
C SER A 28 -13.20 -2.56 -4.68
N LYS A 29 -14.45 -3.03 -4.61
CA LYS A 29 -15.40 -2.62 -3.57
C LYS A 29 -14.88 -2.98 -2.18
N VAL A 30 -14.38 -4.21 -2.02
CA VAL A 30 -13.80 -4.67 -0.75
C VAL A 30 -12.59 -3.84 -0.36
N LEU A 31 -11.65 -3.61 -1.28
CA LEU A 31 -10.49 -2.75 -1.03
C LEU A 31 -10.90 -1.35 -0.55
N ASN A 32 -11.91 -0.76 -1.19
CA ASN A 32 -12.42 0.55 -0.81
C ASN A 32 -13.03 0.55 0.59
N ASN A 33 -13.80 -0.48 0.96
CA ASN A 33 -14.38 -0.60 2.29
C ASN A 33 -13.30 -0.71 3.36
N ILE A 34 -12.33 -1.63 3.19
CA ILE A 34 -11.19 -1.79 4.12
C ILE A 34 -10.42 -0.48 4.25
N TYR A 35 -10.18 0.20 3.12
CA TYR A 35 -9.49 1.49 3.12
C TYR A 35 -10.26 2.55 3.91
N GLN A 36 -11.58 2.67 3.70
CA GLN A 36 -12.43 3.60 4.44
C GLN A 36 -12.41 3.29 5.94
N ASN A 37 -12.64 2.03 6.33
CA ASN A 37 -12.61 1.58 7.72
C ASN A 37 -11.27 1.94 8.38
N SER A 38 -10.14 1.59 7.76
CA SER A 38 -8.82 1.92 8.29
C SER A 38 -8.59 3.43 8.43
N ASN A 39 -9.12 4.22 7.49
CA ASN A 39 -8.95 5.66 7.46
C ASN A 39 -9.77 6.36 8.55
N GLU A 40 -10.93 5.84 8.92
CA GLU A 40 -11.75 6.40 10.01
C GLU A 40 -10.98 6.44 11.34
N PHE A 41 -10.17 5.42 11.62
CA PHE A 41 -9.43 5.31 12.88
C PHE A 41 -7.98 5.85 12.79
N TYR A 42 -7.30 5.67 11.66
CA TYR A 42 -5.87 5.98 11.50
C TYR A 42 -5.58 6.89 10.29
N SER A 43 -6.45 7.86 9.98
CA SER A 43 -6.27 8.83 8.88
C SER A 43 -4.96 9.63 8.92
N HIS A 44 -4.34 9.75 10.09
CA HIS A 44 -3.05 10.41 10.25
C HIS A 44 -1.89 9.60 9.61
N VAL A 45 -2.07 8.29 9.43
CA VAL A 45 -1.13 7.41 8.72
C VAL A 45 -1.49 7.40 7.23
N LYS A 46 -0.64 8.07 6.44
CA LYS A 46 -0.82 8.22 4.98
C LYS A 46 0.53 8.26 4.28
N LEU A 47 0.52 8.02 2.97
CA LEU A 47 1.70 8.22 2.14
C LEU A 47 1.88 9.70 1.85
N ASP A 48 3.12 10.18 2.00
CA ASP A 48 3.50 11.49 1.52
C ASP A 48 3.76 11.44 0.01
N CYS A 49 2.71 11.61 -0.78
CA CYS A 49 2.83 11.61 -2.24
C CYS A 49 3.63 12.80 -2.81
N GLN A 50 4.13 13.73 -1.98
CA GLN A 50 5.08 14.77 -2.37
C GLN A 50 6.55 14.34 -2.13
N SER A 51 6.78 13.15 -1.55
CA SER A 51 8.10 12.59 -1.34
C SER A 51 8.87 12.43 -2.66
N THR A 52 10.20 12.56 -2.59
CA THR A 52 11.12 12.25 -3.69
C THR A 52 11.54 10.79 -3.72
N ASP A 53 11.11 10.00 -2.73
CA ASP A 53 11.33 8.55 -2.71
C ASP A 53 10.58 7.89 -3.88
N GLU A 54 11.33 7.20 -4.73
CA GLU A 54 10.81 6.58 -5.96
C GLU A 54 9.72 5.55 -5.66
N ILE A 55 9.79 4.85 -4.53
CA ILE A 55 8.83 3.82 -4.15
C ILE A 55 7.53 4.48 -3.69
N VAL A 56 7.62 5.58 -2.94
CA VAL A 56 6.45 6.37 -2.58
C VAL A 56 5.77 6.93 -3.82
N GLN A 57 6.54 7.54 -4.73
CA GLN A 57 6.02 8.08 -6.00
C GLN A 57 5.30 7.01 -6.83
N LYS A 58 5.94 5.85 -6.98
CA LYS A 58 5.40 4.70 -7.71
C LYS A 58 4.07 4.21 -7.15
N ASN A 59 3.95 4.07 -5.82
CA ASN A 59 2.70 3.65 -5.18
C ASN A 59 1.63 4.74 -5.25
N CYS A 60 2.01 6.02 -5.14
CA CYS A 60 1.07 7.13 -5.28
C CYS A 60 0.52 7.31 -6.71
N ALA A 61 1.20 6.79 -7.73
CA ALA A 61 0.73 6.81 -9.12
C ALA A 61 -0.45 5.86 -9.39
N SER A 62 -0.74 4.93 -8.49
CA SER A 62 -1.86 3.98 -8.59
C SER A 62 -2.77 4.08 -7.36
N PRO A 63 -4.07 4.41 -7.52
CA PRO A 63 -5.00 4.47 -6.40
C PRO A 63 -5.10 3.16 -5.61
N GLU A 64 -5.03 2.01 -6.29
CA GLU A 64 -5.14 0.70 -5.65
C GLU A 64 -3.90 0.37 -4.81
N HIS A 65 -2.70 0.58 -5.38
CA HIS A 65 -1.45 0.35 -4.65
C HIS A 65 -1.32 1.30 -3.46
N LYS A 66 -1.68 2.58 -3.64
CA LYS A 66 -1.75 3.54 -2.55
C LYS A 66 -2.64 3.05 -1.41
N LYS A 67 -3.86 2.60 -1.72
CA LYS A 67 -4.81 2.12 -0.69
C LYS A 67 -4.25 0.93 0.07
N ILE A 68 -3.72 -0.07 -0.63
CA ILE A 68 -3.12 -1.27 -0.03
C ILE A 68 -1.96 -0.89 0.89
N LEU A 69 -1.05 -0.04 0.43
CA LEU A 69 0.10 0.38 1.23
C LEU A 69 -0.34 1.20 2.45
N GLU A 70 -1.30 2.10 2.32
CA GLU A 70 -1.83 2.84 3.47
C GLU A 70 -2.59 1.94 4.47
N ILE A 71 -3.36 0.95 4.00
CA ILE A 71 -3.98 -0.06 4.87
C ILE A 71 -2.89 -0.80 5.66
N TYR A 72 -1.84 -1.27 4.98
CA TYR A 72 -0.74 -1.96 5.65
C TYR A 72 -0.12 -1.10 6.74
N LEU A 73 0.24 0.14 6.40
CA LEU A 73 0.89 1.06 7.34
C LEU A 73 -0.03 1.34 8.55
N ARG A 74 -1.33 1.53 8.31
CA ARG A 74 -2.32 1.70 9.39
C ARG A 74 -2.42 0.48 10.28
N THR A 75 -2.46 -0.72 9.71
CA THR A 75 -2.48 -1.97 10.49
C THR A 75 -1.20 -2.11 11.31
N ALA A 76 -0.02 -1.93 10.72
CA ALA A 76 1.25 -2.06 11.43
C ALA A 76 1.39 -1.06 12.59
N ILE A 77 0.98 0.19 12.39
CA ILE A 77 0.94 1.19 13.46
C ILE A 77 -0.08 0.78 14.53
N SER A 78 -1.30 0.41 14.13
CA SER A 78 -2.33 0.00 15.09
C SER A 78 -1.93 -1.21 15.92
N ASP A 79 -1.34 -2.24 15.31
CA ASP A 79 -0.86 -3.44 15.99
C ASP A 79 0.23 -3.10 17.00
N TYR A 80 1.17 -2.21 16.62
CA TYR A 80 2.20 -1.75 17.54
C TYR A 80 1.59 -1.02 18.73
N GLU A 81 0.73 -0.03 18.48
CA GLU A 81 0.11 0.79 19.52
C GLU A 81 -0.73 -0.05 20.49
N ASN A 82 -1.51 -0.99 19.96
CA ASN A 82 -2.33 -1.91 20.75
C ASN A 82 -1.47 -2.88 21.57
N THR A 83 -0.40 -3.44 20.99
CA THR A 83 0.50 -4.37 21.68
C THR A 83 1.24 -3.70 22.84
N HIS A 84 1.62 -2.44 22.66
CA HIS A 84 2.41 -1.69 23.65
C HIS A 84 1.57 -0.78 24.54
N ALA A 85 0.25 -0.71 24.30
CA ALA A 85 -0.67 0.20 24.97
C ALA A 85 -0.18 1.67 24.97
N GLU A 86 0.39 2.10 23.84
CA GLU A 86 0.99 3.43 23.66
C GLU A 86 0.56 4.02 22.33
N THR A 87 0.18 5.30 22.30
CA THR A 87 0.03 6.05 21.05
C THR A 87 1.38 6.57 20.58
N LEU A 88 1.77 6.18 19.37
CA LEU A 88 3.02 6.62 18.77
C LEU A 88 2.94 8.08 18.34
N THR A 89 3.94 8.86 18.76
CA THR A 89 4.10 10.24 18.31
C THR A 89 5.56 10.54 17.97
N GLY A 90 5.82 11.60 17.20
CA GLY A 90 7.17 12.09 16.94
C GLY A 90 8.16 11.04 16.40
N LYS A 91 9.28 10.84 17.10
CA LYS A 91 10.36 9.94 16.66
C LYS A 91 9.95 8.45 16.67
N PRO A 92 9.33 7.92 17.73
CA PRO A 92 8.75 6.57 17.72
C PRO A 92 7.85 6.31 16.52
N TYR A 93 6.86 7.17 16.27
CA TYR A 93 5.98 7.07 15.10
C TYR A 93 6.77 6.98 13.80
N LYS A 94 7.70 7.91 13.57
CA LYS A 94 8.51 7.93 12.36
C LYS A 94 9.31 6.64 12.17
N ARG A 95 9.84 6.06 13.26
CA ARG A 95 10.61 4.82 13.22
C ARG A 95 9.73 3.64 12.82
N GLU A 96 8.61 3.45 13.49
CA GLU A 96 7.70 2.32 13.20
C GLU A 96 7.10 2.45 11.80
N TYR A 97 6.69 3.65 11.40
CA TYR A 97 6.23 3.93 10.04
C TYR A 97 7.29 3.55 9.00
N THR A 98 8.55 3.95 9.22
CA THR A 98 9.65 3.66 8.29
C THR A 98 9.97 2.17 8.25
N SER A 99 9.87 1.47 9.39
CA SER A 99 10.07 0.03 9.47
C SER A 99 8.99 -0.71 8.67
N ALA A 100 7.73 -0.40 8.94
CA ALA A 100 6.59 -0.96 8.23
C ALA A 100 6.66 -0.67 6.73
N PHE A 101 7.02 0.56 6.34
CA PHE A 101 7.18 0.92 4.93
C PHE A 101 8.19 0.03 4.19
N LYS A 102 9.36 -0.24 4.80
CA LYS A 102 10.42 -1.08 4.21
C LYS A 102 9.99 -2.54 3.98
N GLU A 103 9.11 -3.07 4.82
CA GLU A 103 8.62 -4.44 4.66
C GLU A 103 7.73 -4.59 3.42
N VAL A 104 7.12 -3.49 2.98
CA VAL A 104 6.09 -3.50 1.95
C VAL A 104 6.62 -3.17 0.56
N THR A 105 7.74 -2.46 0.46
CA THR A 105 8.27 -1.95 -0.81
C THR A 105 8.63 -3.00 -1.86
N ASN A 106 8.64 -4.29 -1.51
CA ASN A 106 8.99 -5.40 -2.41
C ASN A 106 7.78 -6.14 -3.01
N SER A 107 6.54 -5.75 -2.68
CA SER A 107 5.41 -6.68 -2.78
C SER A 107 4.26 -6.26 -3.70
N PHE A 108 4.34 -5.18 -4.50
CA PHE A 108 3.17 -4.62 -5.23
C PHE A 108 3.44 -4.23 -6.69
N ASP A 109 4.21 -5.01 -7.43
CA ASP A 109 4.61 -4.63 -8.80
C ASP A 109 3.74 -5.28 -9.90
N SER A 110 2.87 -6.22 -9.53
CA SER A 110 2.05 -6.99 -10.47
C SER A 110 0.58 -7.13 -10.05
N CYS A 111 -0.30 -7.50 -10.99
CA CYS A 111 -1.70 -7.81 -10.68
C CYS A 111 -1.86 -8.97 -9.69
N ASP A 112 -0.98 -9.97 -9.78
CA ASP A 112 -1.01 -11.14 -8.89
C ASP A 112 -0.62 -10.74 -7.46
N ASP A 113 0.37 -9.87 -7.34
CA ASP A 113 0.76 -9.27 -6.08
C ASP A 113 -0.38 -8.47 -5.47
N LEU A 114 -1.00 -7.56 -6.24
CA LEU A 114 -2.14 -6.76 -5.79
C LEU A 114 -3.29 -7.64 -5.26
N LYS A 115 -3.63 -8.72 -5.97
CA LYS A 115 -4.66 -9.68 -5.54
C LYS A 115 -4.25 -10.45 -4.30
N LYS A 116 -2.98 -10.87 -4.21
CA LYS A 116 -2.45 -11.59 -3.05
C LYS A 116 -2.50 -10.71 -1.81
N SER A 117 -2.15 -9.43 -1.93
CA SER A 117 -2.21 -8.46 -0.85
C SER A 117 -3.63 -8.18 -0.41
N LEU A 118 -4.57 -8.03 -1.35
CA LEU A 118 -5.99 -7.90 -1.02
C LEU A 118 -6.51 -9.13 -0.26
N LYS A 119 -6.16 -10.34 -0.70
CA LYS A 119 -6.51 -11.59 0.01
C LYS A 119 -5.88 -11.65 1.40
N TYR A 120 -4.63 -11.23 1.53
CA TYR A 120 -3.96 -11.14 2.83
C TYR A 120 -4.76 -10.23 3.77
N PHE A 121 -5.05 -8.99 3.36
CA PHE A 121 -5.85 -8.09 4.20
C PHE A 121 -7.24 -8.64 4.48
N LEU A 122 -7.92 -9.27 3.53
CA LEU A 122 -9.20 -9.94 3.81
C LEU A 122 -9.11 -11.02 4.89
N SER A 123 -7.95 -11.67 5.03
CA SER A 123 -7.75 -12.75 6.00
C SER A 123 -7.17 -12.30 7.34
N THR A 124 -6.53 -11.13 7.41
CA THR A 124 -5.76 -10.70 8.58
C THR A 124 -6.08 -9.28 9.05
N SER A 125 -6.71 -8.46 8.22
CA SER A 125 -6.97 -7.07 8.54
C SER A 125 -8.16 -6.96 9.49
N LEU A 126 -7.92 -6.37 10.65
CA LEU A 126 -8.97 -5.92 11.57
C LEU A 126 -9.92 -4.88 10.96
N TRP A 127 -9.61 -4.33 9.77
CA TRP A 127 -10.46 -3.41 9.02
C TRP A 127 -11.44 -4.09 8.05
N ALA A 128 -11.42 -5.43 7.94
CA ALA A 128 -12.21 -6.18 6.95
C ALA A 128 -13.67 -6.47 7.36
N ASP A 129 -14.05 -6.12 8.59
CA ASP A 129 -15.39 -6.28 9.16
C ASP A 129 -16.37 -5.17 8.72
#